data_AF-A0A352DX98-F1
#
_entry.id   AF-A0A352DX98-F1
#
_cell.length_a   1.000
_cell.length_b   1.000
_cell.length_c   1.000
_cell.angle_alpha   90.00
_cell.angle_beta   90.00
_cell.angle_gamma   90.00
#
_symmetry.space_group_name_H-M   'P 1'
#
loop_
_entity.id
_entity.type
_entity.pdbx_description
1 polymer ?
#
loop_
_entity_poly.entity_id
_entity_poly.type
_entity_poly.pdbx_seq_one_letter_code
_entity_poly.pdbx_strand_id
1 'polypeptide(L)'
;MQPPVIESQNGVLNATVNMVSAGLAGEQGSNAILYGGQQVYSPNPTANSGGPLNDAVLAMAYQVSAYGQDYPAQFPGPLFKVQPGDTLDFRVQNNLYQAGIVDPTAQNADVVFQTNAHGHGLHVSPLSNGDNVLREIGPGEGMPFAFQIPADHPTGMNWYHVHRHGATNTQVYGGLAGMLQVGDPLDPWPQYKDTLTQVSMG
;
A
#
# COMPACT_ATOMS: atom_id res chain seq x y z
N MET A 1 -4.35 5.93 -15.87
CA MET A 1 -5.35 6.54 -14.95
C MET A 1 -4.59 7.04 -13.73
N GLN A 2 -4.90 8.24 -13.22
CA GLN A 2 -4.30 8.74 -11.98
C GLN A 2 -4.72 7.87 -10.79
N PRO A 3 -3.89 7.72 -9.75
CA PRO A 3 -4.31 7.07 -8.52
C PRO A 3 -5.49 7.82 -7.90
N PRO A 4 -6.48 7.12 -7.31
CA PRO A 4 -7.59 7.77 -6.64
C PRO A 4 -7.07 8.56 -5.45
N VAL A 5 -7.70 9.70 -5.21
CA VAL A 5 -7.42 10.55 -4.05
C VAL A 5 -8.46 10.26 -2.99
N ILE A 6 -8.01 9.95 -1.78
CA ILE A 6 -8.88 9.69 -0.63
C ILE A 6 -8.47 10.68 0.46
N GLU A 7 -9.38 11.56 0.83
CA GLU A 7 -9.12 12.65 1.77
C GLU A 7 -9.79 12.38 3.12
N SER A 8 -9.17 12.80 4.21
CA SER A 8 -9.77 12.74 5.54
C SER A 8 -11.07 13.54 5.61
N GLN A 9 -11.99 13.07 6.46
CA GLN A 9 -13.26 13.74 6.75
C GLN A 9 -13.38 13.94 8.25
N ASN A 10 -13.67 15.16 8.69
CA ASN A 10 -13.84 15.51 10.11
C ASN A 10 -12.65 15.07 10.99
N GLY A 11 -11.42 15.24 10.51
CA GLY A 11 -10.21 14.92 11.25
C GLY A 11 -9.75 13.46 11.18
N VAL A 12 -10.45 12.60 10.42
CA VAL A 12 -10.12 11.17 10.34
C VAL A 12 -10.19 10.69 8.90
N LEU A 13 -9.13 10.02 8.44
CA LEU A 13 -9.15 9.17 7.25
C LEU A 13 -9.46 7.74 7.66
N ASN A 14 -10.74 7.33 7.57
CA ASN A 14 -11.16 5.98 7.92
C ASN A 14 -11.28 5.11 6.68
N ALA A 15 -10.57 3.98 6.66
CA ALA A 15 -10.57 3.07 5.51
C ALA A 15 -10.32 1.61 5.90
N THR A 16 -10.88 0.70 5.12
CA THR A 16 -10.40 -0.69 5.07
C THR A 16 -9.43 -0.81 3.90
N VAL A 17 -8.23 -1.34 4.17
CA VAL A 17 -7.16 -1.49 3.18
C VAL A 17 -6.88 -2.98 3.02
N ASN A 18 -7.27 -3.54 1.89
CA ASN A 18 -6.97 -4.93 1.53
C ASN A 18 -5.71 -4.96 0.68
N MET A 19 -4.67 -5.64 1.18
CA MET A 19 -3.47 -5.93 0.40
C MET A 19 -3.71 -7.22 -0.37
N VAL A 20 -3.67 -7.17 -1.70
CA VAL A 20 -4.03 -8.30 -2.56
C VAL A 20 -2.91 -8.60 -3.56
N SER A 21 -2.77 -9.87 -3.91
CA SER A 21 -1.93 -10.32 -5.04
C SER A 21 -2.81 -10.61 -6.25
N ALA A 22 -2.40 -10.15 -7.43
CA ALA A 22 -3.00 -10.50 -8.71
C ALA A 22 -2.81 -11.99 -8.97
N GLY A 23 -3.83 -12.68 -9.48
CA GLY A 23 -3.72 -14.08 -9.88
C GLY A 23 -2.81 -14.27 -11.09
N LEU A 24 -2.57 -15.54 -11.45
CA LEU A 24 -1.57 -15.89 -12.46
C LEU A 24 -2.05 -15.62 -13.89
N ALA A 25 -1.10 -15.22 -14.75
CA ALA A 25 -1.35 -15.02 -16.16
C ALA A 25 -1.75 -16.34 -16.86
N GLY A 26 -2.89 -16.34 -17.54
CA GLY A 26 -3.41 -17.50 -18.29
C GLY A 26 -4.21 -18.50 -17.44
N GLU A 27 -4.31 -18.29 -16.13
CA GLU A 27 -5.20 -19.07 -15.27
C GLU A 27 -6.66 -18.59 -15.42
N GLN A 28 -7.58 -19.53 -15.65
CA GLN A 28 -8.99 -19.19 -15.87
C GLN A 28 -9.63 -18.66 -14.58
N GLY A 29 -10.17 -17.44 -14.62
CA GLY A 29 -10.85 -16.83 -13.48
C GLY A 29 -9.91 -16.14 -12.49
N SER A 30 -8.64 -15.95 -12.84
CA SER A 30 -7.70 -15.20 -12.01
C SER A 30 -8.06 -13.71 -11.95
N ASN A 31 -7.88 -13.10 -10.78
CA ASN A 31 -8.17 -11.68 -10.59
C ASN A 31 -6.95 -10.83 -10.96
N ALA A 32 -7.12 -9.86 -11.87
CA ALA A 32 -6.08 -8.87 -12.16
C ALA A 32 -6.03 -7.76 -11.10
N ILE A 33 -4.89 -7.08 -11.00
CA ILE A 33 -4.81 -5.71 -10.46
C ILE A 33 -4.73 -4.71 -11.62
N LEU A 34 -4.83 -3.41 -11.33
CA LEU A 34 -4.64 -2.36 -12.31
C LEU A 34 -3.25 -1.72 -12.21
N TYR A 35 -2.56 -1.54 -13.33
CA TYR A 35 -1.37 -0.71 -13.45
C TYR A 35 -1.65 0.40 -14.47
N GLY A 36 -1.75 1.64 -14.00
CA GLY A 36 -2.12 2.76 -14.88
C GLY A 36 -3.50 2.59 -15.56
N GLY A 37 -4.39 1.75 -15.02
CA GLY A 37 -5.68 1.40 -15.61
C GLY A 37 -5.67 0.18 -16.55
N GLN A 38 -4.52 -0.43 -16.80
CA GLN A 38 -4.39 -1.69 -17.54
C GLN A 38 -4.42 -2.87 -16.58
N GLN A 39 -5.05 -3.98 -16.98
CA GLN A 39 -5.03 -5.20 -16.19
C GLN A 39 -3.63 -5.82 -16.19
N VAL A 40 -3.14 -6.18 -15.01
CA VAL A 40 -1.88 -6.89 -14.80
C VAL A 40 -2.14 -8.14 -13.97
N TYR A 41 -1.53 -9.24 -14.40
CA TYR A 41 -1.55 -10.54 -13.75
C TYR A 41 -0.13 -10.86 -13.25
N SER A 42 -0.03 -11.67 -12.22
CA SER A 42 1.26 -12.18 -11.76
C SER A 42 1.86 -13.15 -12.78
N PRO A 43 3.20 -13.18 -12.92
CA PRO A 43 3.86 -14.16 -13.76
C PRO A 43 3.67 -15.57 -13.19
N ASN A 44 3.55 -16.57 -14.06
CA ASN A 44 3.59 -17.97 -13.61
C ASN A 44 4.94 -18.25 -12.94
N PRO A 45 4.97 -18.92 -11.77
CA PRO A 45 6.22 -19.33 -11.15
C PRO A 45 7.02 -20.17 -12.14
N THR A 46 8.21 -19.71 -12.56
CA THR A 46 9.07 -20.53 -13.40
C THR A 46 9.69 -21.61 -12.53
N ALA A 47 9.50 -22.88 -12.89
CA ALA A 47 9.97 -24.06 -12.14
C ALA A 47 11.50 -24.19 -11.96
N ASN A 48 12.29 -23.16 -12.29
CA ASN A 48 13.76 -23.24 -12.39
C ASN A 48 14.48 -21.91 -12.09
N SER A 49 14.07 -21.16 -11.07
CA SER A 49 14.99 -20.20 -10.44
C SER A 49 15.60 -20.87 -9.22
N GLY A 50 16.74 -21.55 -9.38
CA GLY A 50 17.61 -21.96 -8.26
C GLY A 50 18.21 -20.78 -7.48
N GLY A 51 17.59 -19.60 -7.56
CA GLY A 51 17.82 -18.44 -6.72
C GLY A 51 16.97 -18.52 -5.45
N PRO A 52 17.23 -17.64 -4.47
CA PRO A 52 16.41 -17.59 -3.27
C PRO A 52 14.96 -17.20 -3.63
N LEU A 53 14.00 -17.58 -2.78
CA LEU A 53 12.53 -17.45 -3.00
C LEU A 53 12.03 -16.00 -3.22
N ASN A 54 12.92 -15.02 -3.10
CA ASN A 54 12.68 -13.60 -3.30
C ASN A 54 12.46 -13.19 -4.77
N ASP A 55 12.58 -14.11 -5.73
CA ASP A 55 12.43 -13.83 -7.17
C ASP A 55 10.99 -14.00 -7.70
N ALA A 56 10.05 -14.57 -6.92
CA ALA A 56 8.63 -14.58 -7.28
C ALA A 56 8.02 -13.18 -7.07
N VAL A 57 8.20 -12.29 -8.06
CA VAL A 57 7.57 -10.97 -8.06
C VAL A 57 6.11 -11.12 -8.46
N LEU A 58 5.23 -11.28 -7.48
CA LEU A 58 3.79 -11.17 -7.68
C LEU A 58 3.42 -9.71 -7.91
N ALA A 59 2.47 -9.47 -8.81
CA ALA A 59 1.83 -8.17 -8.92
C ALA A 59 0.91 -8.01 -7.70
N MET A 60 1.15 -7.00 -6.88
CA MET A 60 0.43 -6.74 -5.62
C MET A 60 -0.11 -5.31 -5.62
N ALA A 61 -1.21 -5.09 -4.92
CA ALA A 61 -1.81 -3.77 -4.82
C ALA A 61 -2.65 -3.57 -3.55
N TYR A 62 -2.92 -2.30 -3.27
CA TYR A 62 -3.93 -1.90 -2.29
C TYR A 62 -5.30 -1.78 -2.97
N GLN A 63 -6.28 -2.50 -2.45
CA GLN A 63 -7.71 -2.25 -2.69
C GLN A 63 -8.25 -1.55 -1.45
N VAL A 64 -8.95 -0.43 -1.62
CA VAL A 64 -9.36 0.41 -0.49
C VAL A 64 -10.86 0.64 -0.51
N SER A 65 -11.49 0.55 0.66
CA SER A 65 -12.88 0.96 0.86
C SER A 65 -12.90 2.08 1.89
N ALA A 66 -13.42 3.25 1.52
CA ALA A 66 -13.50 4.42 2.38
C ALA A 66 -14.80 5.19 2.10
N TYR A 67 -15.49 5.63 3.15
CA TYR A 67 -16.69 6.49 3.05
C TYR A 67 -17.80 5.94 2.12
N GLY A 68 -17.99 4.62 2.09
CA GLY A 68 -18.98 3.96 1.24
C GLY A 68 -18.60 3.88 -0.25
N GLN A 69 -17.34 4.18 -0.59
CA GLN A 69 -16.77 4.02 -1.93
C GLN A 69 -15.71 2.92 -1.92
N ASP A 70 -15.71 2.10 -2.98
CA ASP A 70 -14.71 1.06 -3.21
C ASP A 70 -13.76 1.49 -4.34
N TYR A 71 -12.46 1.42 -4.05
CA TYR A 71 -11.37 1.71 -4.97
C TYR A 71 -10.70 0.40 -5.37
N PRO A 72 -10.49 0.15 -6.68
CA PRO A 72 -9.97 -1.12 -7.17
C PRO A 72 -8.54 -1.36 -6.69
N ALA A 73 -8.12 -2.62 -6.70
CA ALA A 73 -6.72 -3.00 -6.48
C ALA A 73 -5.85 -2.40 -7.60
N GLN A 74 -4.97 -1.46 -7.27
CA GLN A 74 -4.15 -0.79 -8.26
C GLN A 74 -2.76 -0.33 -7.79
N PHE A 75 -1.87 -0.17 -8.76
CA PHE A 75 -0.59 0.51 -8.62
C PHE A 75 -0.46 1.69 -9.61
N PRO A 76 0.05 2.87 -9.16
CA PRO A 76 0.34 3.22 -7.77
C PRO A 76 -0.90 3.14 -6.87
N GLY A 77 -0.66 2.89 -5.57
CA GLY A 77 -1.73 2.89 -4.58
C GLY A 77 -2.42 4.27 -4.46
N PRO A 78 -3.59 4.34 -3.81
CA PRO A 78 -4.30 5.61 -3.62
C PRO A 78 -3.42 6.71 -3.00
N LEU A 79 -3.64 7.95 -3.43
CA LEU A 79 -3.11 9.11 -2.71
C LEU A 79 -3.98 9.35 -1.48
N PHE A 80 -3.46 9.06 -0.30
CA PHE A 80 -4.10 9.47 0.95
C PHE A 80 -3.76 10.92 1.25
N LYS A 81 -4.76 11.76 1.50
CA LYS A 81 -4.56 13.14 1.91
C LYS A 81 -5.16 13.41 3.28
N VAL A 82 -4.37 14.01 4.14
CA VAL A 82 -4.74 14.37 5.50
C VAL A 82 -4.20 15.76 5.84
N GLN A 83 -4.72 16.37 6.88
CA GLN A 83 -4.21 17.62 7.44
C GLN A 83 -3.34 17.34 8.67
N PRO A 84 -2.43 18.26 9.05
CA PRO A 84 -1.85 18.24 10.39
C PRO A 84 -2.95 18.17 11.45
N GLY A 85 -2.82 17.24 12.40
CA GLY A 85 -3.81 16.99 13.45
C GLY A 85 -4.82 15.87 13.13
N ASP A 86 -4.88 15.40 11.88
CA ASP A 86 -5.76 14.30 11.51
C ASP A 86 -5.23 12.93 11.97
N THR A 87 -6.09 11.92 11.95
CA THR A 87 -5.70 10.52 12.15
C THR A 87 -5.99 9.68 10.90
N LEU A 88 -5.01 8.90 10.44
CA LEU A 88 -5.25 7.80 9.51
C LEU A 88 -5.65 6.58 10.34
N ASP A 89 -6.91 6.15 10.23
CA ASP A 89 -7.49 5.04 10.97
C ASP A 89 -7.88 3.91 10.03
N PHE A 90 -6.97 2.96 9.87
CA PHE A 90 -7.07 1.89 8.89
C PHE A 90 -7.30 0.54 9.54
N ARG A 91 -8.19 -0.25 8.94
CA ARG A 91 -8.19 -1.70 9.11
C ARG A 91 -7.49 -2.34 7.92
N VAL A 92 -6.26 -2.79 8.14
CA VAL A 92 -5.44 -3.43 7.10
C VAL A 92 -5.71 -4.94 7.13
N GLN A 93 -6.02 -5.52 5.97
CA GLN A 93 -6.21 -6.96 5.77
C GLN A 93 -5.15 -7.50 4.82
N ASN A 94 -4.54 -8.62 5.21
CA ASN A 94 -3.51 -9.29 4.41
C ASN A 94 -4.11 -10.43 3.60
N ASN A 95 -4.39 -10.18 2.33
CA ASN A 95 -4.88 -11.16 1.36
C ASN A 95 -3.83 -11.46 0.29
N LEU A 96 -2.54 -11.43 0.67
CA LEU A 96 -1.42 -11.60 -0.27
C LEU A 96 -1.13 -13.06 -0.62
N TYR A 97 -1.54 -14.01 0.23
CA TYR A 97 -1.24 -15.42 0.06
C TYR A 97 -1.88 -16.00 -1.21
N GLN A 98 -1.08 -16.76 -1.96
CA GLN A 98 -1.52 -17.53 -3.10
C GLN A 98 -0.94 -18.94 -3.01
N ALA A 99 -1.81 -19.93 -3.02
CA ALA A 99 -1.41 -21.33 -2.94
C ALA A 99 -0.63 -21.76 -4.19
N GLY A 100 0.42 -22.56 -4.01
CA GLY A 100 1.21 -23.12 -5.11
C GLY A 100 2.21 -22.16 -5.75
N ILE A 101 2.33 -20.92 -5.26
CA ILE A 101 3.33 -19.95 -5.73
C ILE A 101 4.70 -20.18 -5.10
N VAL A 102 4.71 -20.39 -3.78
CA VAL A 102 5.93 -20.62 -3.01
C VAL A 102 5.93 -22.08 -2.56
N ASP A 103 7.07 -22.76 -2.71
CA ASP A 103 7.26 -24.10 -2.15
C ASP A 103 7.14 -24.00 -0.61
N PRO A 104 6.14 -24.65 0.01
CA PRO A 104 5.93 -24.56 1.46
C PRO A 104 7.08 -25.19 2.27
N THR A 105 7.95 -25.99 1.64
CA THR A 105 9.13 -26.59 2.28
C THR A 105 10.36 -25.68 2.22
N ALA A 106 10.29 -24.59 1.44
CA ALA A 106 11.42 -23.71 1.24
C ALA A 106 11.60 -22.76 2.42
N GLN A 107 12.86 -22.42 2.71
CA GLN A 107 13.20 -21.61 3.88
C GLN A 107 12.61 -20.20 3.76
N ASN A 108 11.88 -19.75 4.79
CA ASN A 108 11.17 -18.47 4.84
C ASN A 108 9.96 -18.35 3.88
N ALA A 109 9.37 -19.46 3.43
CA ALA A 109 8.17 -19.44 2.58
C ALA A 109 7.01 -18.61 3.18
N ASP A 110 6.81 -18.68 4.50
CA ASP A 110 5.76 -17.93 5.20
C ASP A 110 6.03 -16.42 5.25
N VAL A 111 7.31 -16.02 5.25
CA VAL A 111 7.70 -14.61 5.42
C VAL A 111 7.27 -13.75 4.23
N VAL A 112 7.28 -14.32 3.01
CA VAL A 112 6.93 -13.60 1.77
C VAL A 112 5.49 -13.06 1.80
N PHE A 113 4.59 -13.77 2.50
CA PHE A 113 3.18 -13.39 2.64
C PHE A 113 2.85 -12.76 3.99
N GLN A 114 3.82 -12.57 4.88
CA GLN A 114 3.64 -11.72 6.06
C GLN A 114 3.84 -10.26 5.67
N THR A 115 3.07 -9.35 6.24
CA THR A 115 3.14 -7.93 5.88
C THR A 115 3.01 -7.03 7.11
N ASN A 116 3.13 -5.72 6.91
CA ASN A 116 2.83 -4.65 7.84
C ASN A 116 2.63 -3.35 7.05
N ALA A 117 2.64 -2.19 7.71
CA ALA A 117 2.56 -0.89 7.07
C ALA A 117 3.59 0.06 7.67
N HIS A 118 4.03 1.04 6.89
CA HIS A 118 5.00 2.04 7.29
C HIS A 118 4.89 3.33 6.48
N GLY A 119 5.20 4.48 7.10
CA GLY A 119 5.23 5.78 6.45
C GLY A 119 6.59 6.47 6.53
N HIS A 120 7.09 6.96 5.39
CA HIS A 120 8.29 7.78 5.29
C HIS A 120 7.93 9.26 5.36
N GLY A 121 8.64 10.01 6.20
CA GLY A 121 8.41 11.44 6.42
C GLY A 121 7.36 11.74 7.49
N LEU A 122 6.73 10.71 8.06
CA LEU A 122 5.74 10.87 9.12
C LEU A 122 6.38 10.96 10.50
N HIS A 123 6.02 12.00 11.26
CA HIS A 123 6.42 12.15 12.67
C HIS A 123 5.40 11.51 13.63
N VAL A 124 5.13 10.22 13.46
CA VAL A 124 4.09 9.50 14.22
C VAL A 124 4.70 8.51 15.20
N SER A 125 3.88 8.04 16.16
CA SER A 125 4.32 7.05 17.15
C SER A 125 4.72 5.73 16.48
N PRO A 126 5.89 5.14 16.79
CA PRO A 126 6.29 3.83 16.27
C PRO A 126 5.77 2.66 17.12
N LEU A 127 4.81 2.92 18.02
CA LEU A 127 4.34 1.96 19.03
C LEU A 127 2.89 1.55 18.78
N SER A 128 2.52 0.39 19.31
CA SER A 128 1.14 -0.13 19.25
C SER A 128 0.57 -0.06 17.81
N ASN A 129 -0.58 0.58 17.61
CA ASN A 129 -1.22 0.70 16.31
C ASN A 129 -0.66 1.84 15.45
N GLY A 130 0.34 2.59 15.92
CA GLY A 130 1.04 3.58 15.10
C GLY A 130 1.91 2.93 14.03
N ASP A 131 2.96 3.64 13.61
CA ASP A 131 3.94 3.19 12.61
C ASP A 131 4.93 2.17 13.21
N ASN A 132 4.39 1.07 13.70
CA ASN A 132 5.13 0.02 14.39
C ASN A 132 5.53 -1.08 13.41
N VAL A 133 6.73 -0.94 12.84
CA VAL A 133 7.31 -1.89 11.88
C VAL A 133 7.57 -3.29 12.46
N LEU A 134 7.52 -3.47 13.78
CA LEU A 134 7.66 -4.78 14.42
C LEU A 134 6.35 -5.58 14.42
N ARG A 135 5.22 -4.95 14.09
CA ARG A 135 3.96 -5.66 13.94
C ARG A 135 3.96 -6.49 12.67
N GLU A 136 3.26 -7.61 12.75
CA GLU A 136 3.10 -8.58 11.70
C GLU A 136 1.63 -8.81 11.46
N ILE A 137 1.22 -8.82 10.20
CA ILE A 137 -0.10 -9.30 9.79
C ILE A 137 0.14 -10.60 9.02
N GLY A 138 -0.28 -11.73 9.59
CA GLY A 138 -0.18 -13.02 8.92
C GLY A 138 -1.15 -13.14 7.73
N PRO A 139 -0.96 -14.13 6.86
CA PRO A 139 -1.90 -14.43 5.77
C PRO A 139 -3.34 -14.60 6.25
N GLY A 140 -4.28 -13.89 5.63
CA GLY A 140 -5.71 -13.90 5.97
C GLY A 140 -6.07 -13.13 7.26
N GLU A 141 -5.08 -12.57 7.95
CA GLU A 141 -5.31 -11.77 9.15
C GLU A 141 -5.55 -10.30 8.82
N GLY A 142 -6.04 -9.54 9.82
CA GLY A 142 -6.18 -8.10 9.69
C GLY A 142 -6.03 -7.36 11.01
N MET A 143 -5.36 -6.21 10.95
CA MET A 143 -4.99 -5.41 12.12
C MET A 143 -5.35 -3.94 11.96
N PRO A 144 -5.70 -3.25 13.07
CA PRO A 144 -5.89 -1.81 13.05
C PRO A 144 -4.55 -1.08 13.03
N PHE A 145 -4.50 0.03 12.31
CA PHE A 145 -3.43 1.04 12.33
C PHE A 145 -4.06 2.42 12.53
N ALA A 146 -3.45 3.22 13.40
CA ALA A 146 -3.89 4.55 13.79
C ALA A 146 -2.69 5.49 13.80
N PHE A 147 -2.43 6.16 12.68
CA PHE A 147 -1.33 7.13 12.56
C PHE A 147 -1.89 8.51 12.87
N GLN A 148 -1.65 8.97 14.11
CA GLN A 148 -2.04 10.31 14.54
C GLN A 148 -1.02 11.31 14.01
N ILE A 149 -1.40 12.10 13.00
CA ILE A 149 -0.56 13.13 12.43
C ILE A 149 -0.49 14.29 13.44
N PRO A 150 0.71 14.67 13.92
CA PRO A 150 0.84 15.82 14.82
C PRO A 150 0.24 17.10 14.22
N ALA A 151 -0.34 17.95 15.06
CA ALA A 151 -0.90 19.24 14.63
C ALA A 151 0.17 20.21 14.09
N ASP A 152 1.43 20.00 14.48
CA ASP A 152 2.61 20.74 14.01
C ASP A 152 3.40 19.97 12.94
N HIS A 153 2.83 18.90 12.36
CA HIS A 153 3.47 18.16 11.29
C HIS A 153 3.69 19.07 10.06
N PRO A 154 4.90 19.10 9.47
CA PRO A 154 5.15 19.85 8.26
C PRO A 154 4.25 19.42 7.11
N THR A 155 3.77 20.38 6.33
CA THR A 155 3.09 20.12 5.07
C THR A 155 4.06 19.49 4.06
N GLY A 156 3.62 18.46 3.35
CA GLY A 156 4.47 17.83 2.33
C GLY A 156 3.93 16.52 1.77
N MET A 157 4.72 15.96 0.87
CA MET A 157 4.47 14.67 0.24
C MET A 157 5.34 13.60 0.93
N ASN A 158 4.68 12.55 1.36
CA ASN A 158 5.22 11.42 2.12
C ASN A 158 4.97 10.14 1.32
N TRP A 159 5.64 9.05 1.69
CA TRP A 159 5.52 7.77 1.02
C TRP A 159 5.07 6.71 2.01
N TYR A 160 4.12 5.85 1.63
CA TYR A 160 3.71 4.72 2.45
C TYR A 160 3.99 3.41 1.73
N HIS A 161 4.42 2.41 2.49
CA HIS A 161 4.71 1.08 1.98
C HIS A 161 4.74 0.03 3.09
N VAL A 162 4.85 -1.22 2.68
CA VAL A 162 5.07 -2.36 3.58
C VAL A 162 6.54 -2.45 3.99
N HIS A 163 6.82 -2.54 5.28
CA HIS A 163 8.17 -2.61 5.85
C HIS A 163 8.43 -3.91 6.61
N ARG A 164 7.83 -5.01 6.15
CA ARG A 164 8.04 -6.31 6.78
C ARG A 164 9.46 -6.78 6.49
N HIS A 165 10.29 -6.93 7.53
CA HIS A 165 11.63 -7.50 7.39
C HIS A 165 11.56 -8.86 6.70
N GLY A 166 12.41 -9.06 5.68
CA GLY A 166 12.43 -10.28 4.86
C GLY A 166 11.45 -10.29 3.68
N ALA A 167 10.43 -9.43 3.67
CA ALA A 167 9.41 -9.38 2.60
C ALA A 167 9.25 -8.01 1.93
N THR A 168 9.69 -6.92 2.58
CA THR A 168 9.52 -5.54 2.13
C THR A 168 9.97 -5.33 0.69
N ASN A 169 11.12 -5.91 0.30
CA ASN A 169 11.64 -5.73 -1.05
C ASN A 169 10.70 -6.31 -2.11
N THR A 170 10.34 -7.59 -1.96
CA THR A 170 9.43 -8.29 -2.88
C THR A 170 8.06 -7.61 -2.94
N GLN A 171 7.53 -7.18 -1.80
CA GLN A 171 6.20 -6.59 -1.76
C GLN A 171 6.16 -5.14 -2.29
N VAL A 172 7.21 -4.34 -2.05
CA VAL A 172 7.35 -3.01 -2.65
C VAL A 172 7.53 -3.13 -4.16
N TYR A 173 8.39 -4.04 -4.63
CA TYR A 173 8.56 -4.33 -6.07
C TYR A 173 7.28 -4.88 -6.71
N GLY A 174 6.48 -5.63 -5.95
CA GLY A 174 5.18 -6.12 -6.39
C GLY A 174 4.14 -5.01 -6.54
N GLY A 175 4.30 -3.87 -5.86
CA GLY A 175 3.39 -2.72 -5.97
C GLY A 175 2.72 -2.28 -4.67
N LEU A 176 3.12 -2.79 -3.50
CA LEU A 176 2.59 -2.31 -2.22
C LEU A 176 3.25 -0.99 -1.76
N ALA A 177 3.14 0.03 -2.59
CA ALA A 177 3.59 1.39 -2.32
C ALA A 177 2.61 2.46 -2.86
N GLY A 178 2.57 3.61 -2.18
CA GLY A 178 1.80 4.77 -2.62
C GLY A 178 2.23 6.05 -1.91
N MET A 179 1.58 7.16 -2.25
CA MET A 179 1.94 8.49 -1.72
C MET A 179 0.92 8.95 -0.68
N LEU A 180 1.39 9.72 0.29
CA LEU A 180 0.57 10.31 1.35
C LEU A 180 0.87 11.80 1.46
N GLN A 181 -0.14 12.64 1.32
CA GLN A 181 -0.01 14.09 1.45
C GLN A 181 -0.48 14.55 2.82
N VAL A 182 0.35 15.32 3.52
CA VAL A 182 -0.06 16.06 4.73
C VAL A 182 -0.15 17.54 4.37
N GLY A 183 -1.30 18.17 4.59
CA GLY A 183 -1.55 19.56 4.21
C GLY A 183 -1.64 19.80 2.70
N ASP A 184 -1.64 21.06 2.25
CA ASP A 184 -1.51 21.42 0.84
C ASP A 184 -0.09 21.95 0.54
N PRO A 185 0.73 21.23 -0.26
CA PRO A 185 2.08 21.67 -0.63
C PRO A 185 2.16 23.08 -1.22
N LEU A 186 1.07 23.63 -1.75
CA LEU A 186 1.01 24.99 -2.29
C LEU A 186 0.62 26.05 -1.25
N ASP A 187 0.31 25.69 0.00
CA ASP A 187 0.01 26.63 1.08
C ASP A 187 1.08 27.72 1.24
N PRO A 188 2.40 27.41 1.21
CA PRO A 188 3.44 28.44 1.30
C PRO A 188 3.56 29.34 0.06
N TRP A 189 2.96 28.93 -1.07
CA TRP A 189 3.05 29.64 -2.36
C TRP A 189 1.66 29.86 -2.98
N PRO A 190 0.81 30.68 -2.34
CA PRO A 190 -0.58 30.89 -2.78
C PRO A 190 -0.70 31.41 -4.21
N GLN A 191 0.32 32.12 -4.72
CA GLN A 191 0.37 32.57 -6.12
C GLN A 191 0.36 31.43 -7.15
N TYR A 192 0.69 30.20 -6.75
CA TYR A 192 0.70 29.03 -7.62
C TYR A 192 -0.57 28.17 -7.50
N LYS A 193 -1.45 28.46 -6.53
CA LYS A 193 -2.73 27.76 -6.41
C LYS A 193 -3.59 28.04 -7.64
N ASP A 194 -4.14 26.98 -8.22
CA ASP A 194 -4.99 26.99 -9.42
C ASP A 194 -4.34 27.54 -10.71
N THR A 195 -3.07 27.95 -10.67
CA THR A 195 -2.34 28.46 -11.86
C THR A 195 -1.47 27.40 -12.52
N LEU A 196 -1.19 26.30 -11.82
CA LEU A 196 -0.41 25.18 -12.31
C LEU A 196 -1.31 23.96 -12.53
N THR A 197 -1.28 23.40 -13.73
CA THR A 197 -1.87 22.09 -13.98
C THR A 197 -0.95 21.03 -13.38
N GLN A 198 -1.47 20.21 -12.47
CA GLN A 198 -0.74 19.03 -12.01
C GLN A 198 -0.54 18.08 -13.19
N VAL A 199 0.70 18.00 -13.69
CA VAL A 199 1.07 17.06 -14.74
C VAL A 199 1.38 15.72 -14.09
N SER A 200 0.59 14.70 -14.40
CA SER A 200 0.95 13.33 -14.03
C SER A 200 1.98 12.81 -15.02
N MET A 201 3.12 12.35 -14.51
CA MET A 201 4.06 11.56 -15.30
C MET A 201 3.41 10.19 -15.51
N GLY A 202 2.94 9.95 -16.73
CA GLY A 202 2.41 8.66 -17.19
C GLY A 202 3.49 7.78 -17.78
#